data_AF-A0A2N1MAE9-F1
#
_entry.id   AF-A0A2N1MAE9-F1
#
_cell.length_a   1.000
_cell.length_b   1.000
_cell.length_c   1.000
_cell.angle_alpha   90.00
_cell.angle_beta   90.00
_cell.angle_gamma   90.00
#
_symmetry.space_group_name_H-M   'P 1'
#
loop_
_entity.id
_entity.type
_entity.pdbx_description
1 polymer ?
#
loop_
_entity_poly.entity_id
_entity_poly.type
_entity_poly.pdbx_seq_one_letter_code
_entity_poly.pdbx_strand_id
1 'polypeptide(L)'
;MSHRSVRQLISYIDNQFSYIAHSYYNFFPSIKRTAMTSVTLNCLVIGEDPYTKCFSVDISTGRNINTLKKVINDDLISGVATKDLKLFQVDVPLGKTRDENVVARLKSGDLNIGLEMYNNLQQISDYFSAQPPITNLHILVQLPTVAIGESKI
;
A
#
# COMPACT_ATOMS: atom_id res chain seq x y z
N MET A 1 -14.61 -10.39 -50.66
CA MET A 1 -14.25 -9.05 -50.14
C MET A 1 -12.75 -8.85 -50.34
N SER A 2 -12.35 -7.74 -50.97
CA SER A 2 -10.93 -7.44 -51.25
C SER A 2 -10.20 -7.05 -49.96
N HIS A 3 -8.98 -7.55 -49.77
CA HIS A 3 -8.06 -7.20 -48.66
C HIS A 3 -7.89 -5.68 -48.45
N ARG A 4 -8.16 -4.88 -49.48
CA ARG A 4 -8.07 -3.42 -49.45
C ARG A 4 -9.21 -2.77 -48.63
N SER A 5 -10.41 -3.34 -48.63
CA SER A 5 -11.56 -2.84 -47.84
C SER A 5 -11.41 -3.09 -46.34
N VAL A 6 -10.80 -4.21 -45.94
CA VAL A 6 -10.61 -4.54 -44.52
C VAL A 6 -9.60 -3.59 -43.87
N ARG A 7 -8.51 -3.24 -44.57
CA ARG A 7 -7.51 -2.28 -44.08
C ARG A 7 -8.08 -0.87 -43.93
N GLN A 8 -8.95 -0.44 -44.84
CA GLN A 8 -9.62 0.86 -44.73
C GLN A 8 -10.55 0.90 -43.51
N LEU A 9 -11.31 -0.18 -43.27
CA LEU A 9 -12.20 -0.29 -42.12
C LEU A 9 -11.43 -0.26 -40.79
N ILE A 10 -10.30 -0.97 -40.70
CA ILE A 10 -9.42 -0.96 -39.52
C ILE A 10 -8.87 0.47 -39.28
N SER A 11 -8.35 1.12 -40.31
CA SER A 11 -7.82 2.49 -40.14
C SER A 11 -8.88 3.50 -39.73
N TYR A 12 -10.12 3.32 -40.20
CA TYR A 12 -11.24 4.19 -39.84
C TYR A 12 -11.64 3.97 -38.38
N ILE A 13 -11.69 2.71 -37.93
CA ILE A 13 -11.98 2.36 -36.55
C ILE A 13 -10.88 2.92 -35.63
N ASP A 14 -9.60 2.71 -35.95
CA ASP A 14 -8.47 3.22 -35.16
C ASP A 14 -8.48 4.75 -35.06
N ASN A 15 -8.83 5.44 -36.15
CA ASN A 15 -8.93 6.89 -36.18
C ASN A 15 -10.12 7.41 -35.35
N GLN A 16 -11.28 6.74 -35.42
CA GLN A 16 -12.43 7.07 -34.58
C GLN A 16 -12.12 6.86 -33.09
N PHE A 17 -11.42 5.78 -32.72
CA PHE A 17 -10.96 5.58 -31.34
C PHE A 17 -9.98 6.68 -30.89
N SER A 18 -9.05 7.08 -31.76
CA SER A 18 -8.12 8.18 -31.48
C SER A 18 -8.84 9.52 -31.31
N TYR A 19 -9.85 9.79 -32.13
CA TYR A 19 -10.63 11.03 -32.08
C TYR A 19 -11.51 11.10 -30.83
N ILE A 20 -12.14 9.98 -30.44
CA ILE A 20 -12.91 9.87 -29.20
C ILE A 20 -11.98 10.04 -28.00
N ALA A 21 -10.79 9.43 -28.02
CA ALA A 21 -9.79 9.61 -26.97
C ALA A 21 -9.36 11.08 -26.85
N HIS A 22 -8.97 11.75 -27.94
CA HIS A 22 -8.57 13.16 -27.92
C HIS A 22 -9.72 14.11 -27.52
N SER A 23 -10.94 13.84 -27.97
CA SER A 23 -12.15 14.59 -27.60
C SER A 23 -12.41 14.53 -26.09
N TYR A 24 -12.33 13.34 -25.48
CA TYR A 24 -12.47 13.17 -24.03
C TYR A 24 -11.37 13.84 -23.21
N TYR A 25 -10.13 13.86 -23.72
CA TYR A 25 -9.01 14.55 -23.05
C TYR A 25 -9.19 16.07 -22.99
N ASN A 26 -9.87 16.66 -23.98
CA ASN A 26 -10.02 18.11 -24.09
C ASN A 26 -11.35 18.65 -23.54
N PHE A 27 -12.36 17.81 -23.32
CA PHE A 27 -13.70 18.25 -22.87
C PHE A 27 -13.87 18.31 -21.33
N PHE A 28 -13.00 17.67 -20.55
CA PHE A 28 -13.02 17.75 -19.08
C PHE A 28 -11.67 18.23 -18.52
N PRO A 29 -11.45 19.56 -18.40
CA PRO A 29 -10.22 20.12 -17.80
C PRO A 29 -10.08 19.82 -16.30
N SER A 30 -11.11 19.25 -15.66
CA SER A 30 -11.20 19.11 -14.20
C SER A 30 -10.98 17.70 -13.68
N ILE A 31 -10.91 16.69 -14.56
CA ILE A 31 -10.44 15.37 -14.14
C ILE A 31 -8.92 15.43 -14.20
N LYS A 32 -8.28 15.87 -13.11
CA LYS A 32 -6.90 15.45 -12.85
C LYS A 32 -6.92 13.94 -12.99
N ARG A 33 -6.43 13.44 -14.12
CA ARG A 33 -6.23 12.02 -14.34
C ARG A 33 -5.08 11.66 -13.40
N THR A 34 -5.39 11.49 -12.11
CA THR A 34 -4.53 10.77 -11.18
C THR A 34 -4.37 9.42 -11.84
N ALA A 35 -3.24 9.22 -12.52
CA ALA A 35 -2.78 7.88 -12.78
C ALA A 35 -2.93 7.16 -11.43
N MET A 36 -3.74 6.10 -11.38
CA MET A 36 -3.88 5.33 -10.15
C MET A 36 -2.53 4.65 -9.93
N THR A 37 -1.62 5.36 -9.27
CA THR A 37 -0.34 4.86 -8.85
C THR A 37 -0.60 3.86 -7.75
N SER A 38 -0.23 2.61 -7.98
CA SER A 38 -0.18 1.58 -6.95
C SER A 38 1.22 1.52 -6.36
N VAL A 39 1.28 1.12 -5.10
CA VAL A 39 2.53 0.81 -4.40
C VAL A 39 2.42 -0.57 -3.76
N THR A 40 3.55 -1.26 -3.72
CA THR A 40 3.76 -2.48 -2.95
C THR A 40 4.42 -2.12 -1.63
N LEU A 41 3.75 -2.40 -0.52
CA LEU A 41 4.20 -2.04 0.83
C LEU A 41 4.53 -3.29 1.64
N ASN A 42 5.76 -3.36 2.13
CA ASN A 42 6.23 -4.45 2.99
C ASN A 42 5.86 -4.11 4.44
N CYS A 43 5.16 -5.04 5.07
CA CYS A 43 4.55 -4.90 6.37
C CYS A 43 5.13 -5.94 7.34
N LEU A 44 5.20 -5.60 8.61
CA LEU A 44 5.66 -6.50 9.67
C LEU A 44 4.88 -6.20 10.96
N VAL A 45 4.43 -7.24 11.65
CA VAL A 45 3.87 -7.08 13.00
C VAL A 45 5.00 -6.88 14.00
N ILE A 46 4.86 -5.87 14.87
CA ILE A 46 5.86 -5.58 15.91
C ILE A 46 6.10 -6.82 16.78
N GLY A 47 7.38 -7.11 17.07
CA GLY A 47 7.80 -8.29 17.81
C GLY A 47 8.12 -9.50 16.92
N GLU A 48 7.72 -9.48 15.66
CA GLU A 48 8.05 -10.56 14.72
C GLU A 48 9.43 -10.41 14.07
N ASP A 49 9.87 -11.48 13.40
CA ASP A 49 11.16 -11.50 12.72
C ASP A 49 11.05 -10.95 11.28
N PRO A 50 11.73 -9.84 10.96
CA PRO A 50 11.58 -9.15 9.68
C PRO A 50 12.01 -9.98 8.46
N TYR A 51 12.89 -10.97 8.63
CA TYR A 51 13.40 -11.76 7.51
C TYR A 51 12.53 -12.98 7.18
N THR A 52 11.57 -13.32 8.04
CA THR A 52 10.73 -14.52 7.87
C THR A 52 9.23 -14.25 7.95
N LYS A 53 8.83 -13.10 8.53
CA LYS A 53 7.42 -12.75 8.78
C LYS A 53 6.95 -11.51 8.05
N CYS A 54 7.83 -10.85 7.29
CA CYS A 54 7.41 -9.71 6.48
C CYS A 54 6.52 -10.18 5.33
N PHE A 55 5.46 -9.43 5.06
CA PHE A 55 4.49 -9.69 3.99
C PHE A 55 4.25 -8.41 3.20
N SER A 56 3.79 -8.54 1.95
CA SER A 56 3.62 -7.40 1.06
C SER A 56 2.15 -7.18 0.72
N VAL A 57 1.72 -5.92 0.69
CA VAL A 57 0.38 -5.52 0.25
C VAL A 57 0.47 -4.60 -0.95
N ASP A 58 -0.32 -4.88 -1.99
CA ASP A 58 -0.46 -4.01 -3.15
C ASP A 58 -1.68 -3.11 -2.98
N ILE A 59 -1.49 -1.79 -3.07
CA ILE A 59 -2.57 -0.83 -2.85
C ILE A 59 -2.42 0.43 -3.69
N SER A 60 -3.55 0.96 -4.16
CA SER A 60 -3.60 2.27 -4.82
C SER A 60 -3.32 3.40 -3.82
N THR A 61 -2.38 4.30 -4.14
CA THR A 61 -1.99 5.41 -3.25
C THR A 61 -3.10 6.45 -3.08
N GLY A 62 -4.08 6.49 -3.97
CA GLY A 62 -5.25 7.36 -3.85
C GLY A 62 -6.27 6.89 -2.80
N ARG A 63 -6.11 5.67 -2.25
CA ARG A 63 -6.94 5.15 -1.16
C ARG A 63 -6.51 5.75 0.17
N ASN A 64 -7.38 5.67 1.17
CA ASN A 64 -7.11 6.21 2.50
C ASN A 64 -6.48 5.18 3.46
N ILE A 65 -5.95 5.67 4.57
CA ILE A 65 -5.28 4.81 5.59
C ILE A 65 -6.23 3.76 6.17
N ASN A 66 -7.52 4.06 6.34
CA ASN A 66 -8.49 3.05 6.79
C ASN A 66 -8.58 1.86 5.83
N THR A 67 -8.51 2.12 4.51
CA THR A 67 -8.53 1.06 3.50
C THR A 67 -7.26 0.21 3.60
N LEU A 68 -6.10 0.83 3.80
CA LEU A 68 -4.85 0.12 4.03
C LEU A 68 -4.91 -0.76 5.28
N LYS A 69 -5.43 -0.24 6.40
CA LYS A 69 -5.65 -1.03 7.63
C LYS A 69 -6.53 -2.25 7.38
N LYS A 70 -7.60 -2.14 6.58
CA LYS A 70 -8.47 -3.29 6.24
C LYS A 70 -7.69 -4.36 5.48
N VAL A 71 -6.98 -3.96 4.41
CA VAL A 71 -6.20 -4.90 3.59
C VAL A 71 -5.16 -5.64 4.43
N ILE A 72 -4.42 -4.92 5.27
CA ILE A 72 -3.43 -5.52 6.18
C ILE A 72 -4.11 -6.47 7.18
N ASN A 73 -5.25 -6.06 7.75
CA ASN A 73 -5.94 -6.85 8.75
C ASN A 73 -6.52 -8.16 8.17
N ASP A 74 -7.03 -8.10 6.95
CA ASP A 74 -7.57 -9.25 6.21
C ASP A 74 -6.46 -10.26 5.90
N ASP A 75 -5.26 -9.78 5.55
CA ASP A 75 -4.08 -10.64 5.31
C ASP A 75 -3.55 -11.29 6.60
N LEU A 76 -3.51 -10.52 7.70
CA LEU A 76 -3.05 -11.03 9.00
C LEU A 76 -4.02 -12.03 9.65
N ILE A 77 -5.29 -12.05 9.26
CA ILE A 77 -6.36 -12.82 9.93
C ILE A 77 -6.32 -12.58 11.45
N SER A 78 -6.07 -11.33 11.85
CA SER A 78 -5.68 -11.03 13.24
C SER A 78 -6.81 -11.24 14.25
N GLY A 79 -8.07 -11.31 13.79
CA GLY A 79 -9.26 -11.32 14.64
C GLY A 79 -9.53 -9.97 15.33
N VAL A 80 -8.71 -8.96 15.07
CA VAL A 80 -8.81 -7.62 15.66
C VAL A 80 -9.71 -6.73 14.81
N ALA A 81 -10.46 -5.83 15.46
CA ALA A 81 -11.20 -4.79 14.76
C ALA A 81 -10.23 -3.80 14.09
N THR A 82 -10.41 -3.56 12.78
CA THR A 82 -9.53 -2.69 11.97
C THR A 82 -9.23 -1.33 12.60
N LYS A 83 -10.20 -0.75 13.32
CA LYS A 83 -10.05 0.56 13.98
C LYS A 83 -8.98 0.56 15.08
N ASP A 84 -8.70 -0.60 15.67
CA ASP A 84 -7.77 -0.76 16.78
C ASP A 84 -6.35 -1.11 16.30
N LEU A 85 -6.15 -1.35 15.00
CA LEU A 85 -4.82 -1.46 14.41
C LEU A 85 -4.15 -0.08 14.30
N LYS A 86 -2.90 -0.01 14.73
CA LYS A 86 -2.02 1.14 14.48
C LYS A 86 -0.96 0.76 13.45
N LEU A 87 -0.71 1.70 12.54
CA LEU A 87 0.29 1.56 11.49
C LEU A 87 1.34 2.65 11.67
N PHE A 88 2.60 2.29 11.50
CA PHE A 88 3.72 3.22 11.53
C PHE A 88 4.46 3.13 10.21
N GLN A 89 4.58 4.26 9.50
CA GLN A 89 5.46 4.34 8.35
C GLN A 89 6.90 4.27 8.85
N VAL A 90 7.68 3.39 8.24
CA VAL A 90 9.12 3.24 8.49
C VAL A 90 9.87 3.16 7.17
N ASP A 91 11.17 3.41 7.22
CA ASP A 91 12.08 3.16 6.10
C ASP A 91 13.29 2.38 6.64
N VAL A 92 13.13 1.06 6.71
CA VAL A 92 14.16 0.17 7.28
C VAL A 92 14.68 -0.76 6.20
N PRO A 93 15.93 -0.59 5.73
CA PRO A 93 16.56 -1.53 4.82
C PRO A 93 16.75 -2.89 5.49
N LEU A 94 16.19 -3.95 4.91
CA LEU A 94 16.44 -5.32 5.37
C LEU A 94 17.62 -5.96 4.62
N GLY A 95 18.01 -5.43 3.46
CA GLY A 95 19.15 -5.93 2.71
C GLY A 95 19.01 -7.40 2.29
N LYS A 96 20.11 -8.01 1.83
CA LYS A 96 20.15 -9.44 1.44
C LYS A 96 20.65 -10.35 2.57
N THR A 97 21.38 -9.77 3.52
CA THR A 97 22.01 -10.49 4.63
C THR A 97 21.33 -10.11 5.91
N ARG A 98 21.04 -11.12 6.74
CA ARG A 98 20.41 -10.92 8.05
C ARG A 98 21.28 -10.05 8.96
N ASP A 99 20.69 -8.95 9.44
CA ASP A 99 21.28 -8.06 10.45
C ASP A 99 20.52 -8.20 11.77
N GLU A 100 21.15 -8.80 12.78
CA GLU A 100 20.56 -9.01 14.11
C GLU A 100 20.30 -7.72 14.88
N ASN A 101 21.02 -6.63 14.60
CA ASN A 101 20.75 -5.33 15.23
C ASN A 101 19.40 -4.78 14.74
N VAL A 102 19.12 -4.95 13.44
CA VAL A 102 17.82 -4.59 12.86
C VAL A 102 16.70 -5.45 13.47
N VAL A 103 16.93 -6.75 13.62
CA VAL A 103 15.96 -7.67 14.25
C VAL A 103 15.68 -7.25 15.68
N ALA A 104 16.72 -7.02 16.50
CA ALA A 104 16.57 -6.62 17.89
C ALA A 104 15.80 -5.30 18.02
N ARG A 105 16.11 -4.31 17.17
CA ARG A 105 15.40 -3.03 17.14
C ARG A 105 13.92 -3.20 16.82
N LEU A 106 13.56 -3.95 15.78
CA LEU A 106 12.17 -4.16 15.38
C LEU A 106 11.37 -5.01 16.38
N LYS A 107 12.04 -5.93 17.09
CA LYS A 107 11.41 -6.73 18.15
C LYS A 107 11.23 -5.99 19.46
N SER A 108 12.07 -4.98 19.74
CA SER A 108 12.01 -4.19 20.98
C SER A 108 10.69 -3.43 21.14
N GLY A 109 9.95 -3.21 20.05
CA GLY A 109 8.73 -2.42 20.05
C GLY A 109 8.97 -0.93 20.26
N ASP A 110 10.20 -0.43 20.08
CA ASP A 110 10.47 1.00 20.05
C ASP A 110 9.78 1.65 18.85
N LEU A 111 8.61 2.26 19.11
CA LEU A 111 7.78 2.92 18.12
C LEU A 111 8.38 4.24 17.61
N ASN A 112 9.43 4.76 18.24
CA ASN A 112 10.08 6.01 17.81
C ASN A 112 10.80 5.90 16.46
N ILE A 113 10.88 4.69 15.89
CA ILE A 113 11.51 4.48 14.58
C ILE A 113 10.59 4.80 13.40
N GLY A 114 9.31 5.11 13.64
CA GLY A 114 8.33 5.35 12.59
C GLY A 114 7.33 6.47 12.86
N LEU A 115 6.73 6.97 11.79
CA LEU A 115 5.65 7.97 11.84
C LEU A 115 4.29 7.28 11.94
N GLU A 116 3.54 7.51 13.02
CA GLU A 116 2.20 6.93 13.15
C GLU A 116 1.24 7.48 12.07
N MET A 117 0.59 6.57 11.36
CA MET A 117 -0.44 6.85 10.36
C MET A 117 -1.81 6.93 11.03
N TYR A 118 -1.99 7.90 11.93
CA TYR A 118 -3.13 7.96 12.84
C TYR A 118 -4.43 8.42 12.16
N ASN A 119 -4.36 9.25 11.12
CA ASN A 119 -5.53 9.80 10.46
C ASN A 119 -6.06 8.85 9.37
N ASN A 120 -7.15 8.16 9.69
CA ASN A 120 -7.82 7.20 8.81
C ASN A 120 -8.31 7.79 7.46
N LEU A 121 -8.46 9.11 7.36
CA LEU A 121 -8.94 9.81 6.16
C LEU A 121 -7.81 10.28 5.24
N GLN A 122 -6.56 10.37 5.73
CA GLN A 122 -5.42 10.74 4.89
C GLN A 122 -5.21 9.72 3.78
N GLN A 123 -4.71 10.20 2.65
CA GLN A 123 -4.41 9.34 1.52
C GLN A 123 -3.09 8.63 1.76
N ILE A 124 -2.95 7.43 1.21
CA ILE A 124 -1.70 6.67 1.26
C ILE A 124 -0.59 7.46 0.55
N SER A 125 -0.91 8.23 -0.49
CA SER A 125 0.01 9.13 -1.18
C SER A 125 0.64 10.20 -0.29
N ASP A 126 0.04 10.54 0.85
CA ASP A 126 0.59 11.50 1.80
C ASP A 126 1.84 10.92 2.50
N TYR A 127 1.95 9.59 2.57
CA TYR A 127 3.07 8.86 3.17
C TYR A 127 3.95 8.20 2.11
N PHE A 128 3.35 7.70 1.03
CA PHE A 128 3.99 6.98 -0.06
C PHE A 128 3.59 7.60 -1.41
N SER A 129 4.19 8.73 -1.74
CA SER A 129 3.93 9.45 -3.00
C SER A 129 4.45 8.72 -4.23
N ALA A 130 5.41 7.81 -4.05
CA ALA A 130 5.97 6.93 -5.07
C ALA A 130 6.29 5.55 -4.45
N GLN A 131 6.64 4.58 -5.28
CA GLN A 131 7.05 3.25 -4.84
C GLN A 131 8.32 3.35 -3.96
N PRO A 132 8.25 2.99 -2.66
CA PRO A 132 9.45 2.89 -1.82
C PRO A 132 10.34 1.70 -2.26
N PRO A 133 11.63 1.68 -1.87
CA PRO A 133 12.54 0.60 -2.24
C PRO A 133 12.01 -0.77 -1.83
N ILE A 134 11.77 -1.66 -2.79
CA ILE A 134 11.07 -2.94 -2.58
C ILE A 134 11.74 -3.89 -1.55
N THR A 135 12.99 -3.64 -1.17
CA THR A 135 13.76 -4.41 -0.19
C THR A 135 13.63 -3.87 1.24
N ASN A 136 12.97 -2.74 1.42
CA ASN A 136 12.83 -2.10 2.72
C ASN A 136 11.52 -2.55 3.38
N LEU A 137 11.52 -2.55 4.70
CA LEU A 137 10.28 -2.56 5.47
C LEU A 137 9.66 -1.16 5.39
N HIS A 138 8.36 -1.09 5.08
CA HIS A 138 7.64 0.16 4.87
C HIS A 138 6.64 0.46 5.99
N ILE A 139 6.05 -0.58 6.59
CA ILE A 139 5.02 -0.45 7.61
C ILE A 139 5.29 -1.39 8.78
N LEU A 140 5.27 -0.84 9.99
CA LEU A 140 5.09 -1.62 11.21
C LEU A 140 3.63 -1.63 11.63
N VAL A 141 3.13 -2.82 11.96
CA VAL A 141 1.77 -3.07 12.41
C VAL A 141 1.79 -3.35 13.90
N GLN A 142 1.11 -2.50 14.67
CA GLN A 142 0.88 -2.75 16.09
C GLN A 142 -0.55 -3.26 16.27
N LEU A 143 -0.67 -4.49 16.76
CA LEU A 143 -1.93 -5.03 17.24
C LEU A 143 -2.25 -4.44 18.61
N PRO A 144 -3.55 -4.25 18.96
CA PRO A 144 -3.94 -3.82 20.28
C PRO A 144 -3.45 -4.84 21.29
N THR A 145 -2.78 -4.36 22.34
CA THR A 145 -2.44 -5.21 23.47
C THR A 145 -3.75 -5.58 24.14
N VAL A 146 -4.11 -6.87 24.11
CA VAL A 146 -5.20 -7.36 24.95
C VAL A 146 -4.77 -7.07 26.38
N ALA A 147 -5.44 -6.12 27.03
CA ALA A 147 -5.36 -6.01 28.47
C ALA A 147 -5.95 -7.33 29.00
N ILE A 148 -5.07 -8.29 29.29
CA ILE A 148 -5.43 -9.44 30.10
C ILE A 148 -5.83 -8.81 31.42
N GLY A 149 -7.14 -8.65 31.63
CA GLY A 149 -7.68 -8.26 32.92
C GLY A 149 -7.05 -9.18 33.94
N GLU A 150 -6.34 -8.61 34.90
CA GLU A 150 -5.91 -9.30 36.09
C GLU A 150 -7.16 -9.93 36.70
N SER A 151 -7.39 -11.22 36.42
CA SER A 151 -8.30 -12.04 37.19
C SER A 151 -7.69 -12.08 38.58
N LYS A 152 -8.17 -11.18 39.45
CA LYS A 152 -8.04 -11.34 40.88
C LYS A 152 -8.69 -12.68 41.23
N ILE A 153 -7.84 -13.68 41.44
CA ILE A 153 -8.17 -14.89 42.18
C ILE A 153 -8.19 -14.51 43.66
#